data_AF-A0AAW0X448-F1
#
_entry.id   AF-A0AAW0X448-F1
#
_cell.length_a   1.000
_cell.length_b   1.000
_cell.length_c   1.000
_cell.angle_alpha   90.00
_cell.angle_beta   90.00
_cell.angle_gamma   90.00
#
_symmetry.space_group_name_H-M   'P 1'
#
loop_
_entity.id
_entity.type
_entity.pdbx_description
1 polymer ?
#
loop_
_entity_poly.entity_id
_entity_poly.type
_entity_poly.pdbx_seq_one_letter_code
_entity_poly.pdbx_strand_id
1 'polypeptide(L)'
;MCSVDPDEITEMVHATGALDISRGDVLCRKCGESAAEVVLRVKDAYCRLCFLSYFVHKFRSTIGKSKQIHAGDRVLVATSGGASSTALLHMIREGLNENSHKKLRFDPAFLYID
;
A
#
# COMPACT_ATOMS: atom_id res chain seq x y z
N MET A 1 3.34 -49.74 -17.10
CA MET A 1 2.07 -49.92 -16.36
C MET A 1 2.08 -48.92 -15.21
N CYS A 2 1.45 -47.77 -15.38
CA CYS A 2 1.17 -46.86 -14.27
C CYS A 2 -0.31 -47.03 -13.95
N SER A 3 -0.61 -47.60 -12.80
CA SER A 3 -1.96 -47.70 -12.27
C SER A 3 -2.41 -46.29 -11.89
N VAL A 4 -3.56 -45.87 -12.42
CA VAL A 4 -4.21 -44.61 -12.07
C VAL A 4 -5.29 -44.96 -11.06
N ASP A 5 -5.19 -44.45 -9.84
CA ASP A 5 -6.25 -44.60 -8.83
C ASP A 5 -7.50 -43.82 -9.30
N PRO A 6 -8.71 -44.42 -9.34
CA PRO A 6 -9.88 -43.79 -9.96
C PRO A 6 -10.65 -42.81 -9.07
N ASP A 7 -10.34 -42.70 -7.78
CA ASP A 7 -11.20 -42.00 -6.82
C ASP A 7 -10.41 -40.99 -6.00
N GLU A 8 -10.38 -39.75 -6.50
CA GLU A 8 -10.58 -38.50 -5.75
C GLU A 8 -10.15 -37.33 -6.64
N ILE A 9 -11.08 -36.84 -7.46
CA ILE A 9 -10.97 -35.50 -8.00
C ILE A 9 -11.20 -34.57 -6.81
N THR A 10 -10.15 -34.23 -6.07
CA THR A 10 -10.23 -33.12 -5.14
C THR A 10 -10.47 -31.87 -5.98
N GLU A 11 -11.73 -31.44 -6.08
CA GLU A 11 -12.05 -30.15 -6.65
C GLU A 11 -11.19 -29.11 -5.94
N MET A 12 -10.24 -28.52 -6.66
CA MET A 12 -9.47 -27.40 -6.17
C MET A 12 -10.46 -26.26 -5.94
N VAL A 13 -10.92 -26.12 -4.70
CA VAL A 13 -11.80 -25.02 -4.29
C VAL A 13 -11.10 -23.75 -4.72
N HIS A 14 -11.70 -23.04 -5.68
CA HIS A 14 -11.26 -21.71 -6.04
C HIS A 14 -11.25 -20.90 -4.74
N ALA A 15 -10.06 -20.61 -4.20
CA ALA A 15 -9.88 -19.84 -2.98
C ALA A 15 -10.40 -18.42 -3.22
N THR A 16 -11.70 -18.26 -2.99
CA THR A 16 -12.45 -17.00 -3.02
C THR A 16 -12.34 -16.27 -1.68
N GLY A 17 -11.70 -16.88 -0.68
CA GLY A 17 -11.49 -16.30 0.64
C GLY A 17 -10.39 -15.25 0.64
N ALA A 18 -10.74 -14.03 1.04
CA ALA A 18 -9.75 -13.08 1.53
C ALA A 18 -8.93 -13.73 2.65
N LEU A 19 -7.62 -13.51 2.63
CA LEU A 19 -6.73 -13.98 3.69
C LEU A 19 -7.22 -13.44 5.04
N ASP A 20 -7.64 -14.32 5.94
CA ASP A 20 -8.07 -13.93 7.30
C ASP A 20 -6.83 -13.73 8.17
N ILE A 21 -6.70 -12.53 8.74
CA ILE A 21 -5.59 -12.14 9.60
C ILE A 21 -6.04 -11.91 11.05
N SER A 22 -7.30 -12.18 11.38
CA SER A 22 -7.88 -11.93 12.71
C SER A 22 -7.19 -12.69 13.85
N ARG A 23 -6.57 -13.83 13.55
CA ARG A 23 -5.86 -14.69 14.51
C ARG A 23 -4.42 -14.25 14.79
N GLY A 24 -3.87 -13.32 14.01
CA GLY A 24 -2.50 -12.82 14.18
C GLY A 24 -1.39 -13.85 13.88
N ASP A 25 -1.73 -14.99 13.28
CA ASP A 25 -0.82 -16.07 12.87
C ASP A 25 -0.22 -15.87 11.48
N VAL A 26 -0.79 -14.97 10.69
CA VAL A 26 -0.29 -14.59 9.37
C VAL A 26 0.86 -13.60 9.50
N LEU A 27 2.05 -14.00 9.05
CA LEU A 27 3.22 -13.12 9.01
C LEU A 27 3.20 -12.18 7.80
N CYS A 28 3.80 -11.01 7.96
CA CYS A 28 3.95 -10.04 6.89
C CYS A 28 4.77 -10.61 5.73
N ARG A 29 4.22 -10.56 4.51
CA ARG A 29 4.88 -11.03 3.30
C ARG A 29 6.23 -10.35 3.01
N LYS A 30 6.40 -9.08 3.40
CA LYS A 30 7.58 -8.28 3.07
C LYS A 30 8.76 -8.53 4.01
N CYS A 31 8.53 -8.54 5.32
CA CYS A 31 9.58 -8.74 6.32
C CYS A 31 9.66 -10.17 6.84
N GLY A 32 8.56 -10.93 6.83
CA GLY A 32 8.51 -12.28 7.37
C GLY A 32 8.56 -12.38 8.90
N GLU A 33 8.61 -11.26 9.61
CA GLU A 33 8.86 -11.23 11.06
C GLU A 33 7.63 -10.80 11.86
N SER A 34 7.00 -9.68 11.49
CA SER A 34 5.85 -9.13 12.22
C SER A 34 4.52 -9.71 11.72
N ALA A 35 3.54 -9.83 12.61
CA ALA A 35 2.16 -10.18 12.25
C ALA A 35 1.57 -9.18 11.24
N ALA A 36 0.73 -9.69 10.34
CA ALA A 36 0.03 -8.88 9.35
C ALA A 36 -1.16 -8.15 10.00
N GLU A 37 -1.35 -6.88 9.61
CA GLU A 37 -2.45 -6.02 10.06
C GLU A 37 -3.36 -5.60 8.90
N VAL A 38 -2.91 -5.78 7.66
CA VAL A 38 -3.69 -5.45 6.46
C VAL A 38 -3.42 -6.45 5.35
N VAL A 39 -4.47 -6.78 4.59
CA VAL A 39 -4.39 -7.61 3.39
C VAL A 39 -4.70 -6.76 2.17
N LEU A 40 -3.73 -6.66 1.27
CA LEU A 40 -3.92 -6.00 -0.02
C LEU A 40 -4.26 -7.04 -1.08
N ARG A 41 -5.13 -6.67 -2.04
CA ARG A 41 -5.45 -7.50 -3.21
C ARG A 41 -5.82 -8.94 -2.83
N VAL A 42 -6.58 -9.11 -1.74
CA VAL A 42 -7.09 -10.41 -1.23
C VAL A 42 -6.03 -11.33 -0.61
N LYS A 43 -4.75 -11.25 -1.02
CA LYS A 43 -3.71 -12.23 -0.64
C LYS A 43 -2.41 -11.66 -0.08
N ASP A 44 -2.13 -10.37 -0.26
CA ASP A 44 -0.85 -9.80 0.12
C ASP A 44 -0.92 -9.23 1.54
N ALA A 45 -0.51 -10.02 2.54
CA ALA A 45 -0.51 -9.62 3.95
C ALA A 45 0.69 -8.74 4.31
N TYR A 46 0.45 -7.62 4.99
CA TYR A 46 1.50 -6.70 5.44
C TYR A 46 1.32 -6.33 6.92
N CYS A 47 2.43 -6.25 7.66
CA CYS A 47 2.46 -5.52 8.93
C CYS A 47 2.34 -4.02 8.67
N ARG A 48 1.98 -3.24 9.69
CA ARG A 48 1.81 -1.79 9.59
C ARG A 48 3.00 -1.06 8.95
N LEU A 49 4.22 -1.31 9.43
CA LEU A 49 5.42 -0.61 8.94
C LEU A 49 5.68 -0.90 7.47
N CYS A 50 5.59 -2.18 7.07
CA CYS A 50 5.78 -2.58 5.68
C CYS A 50 4.69 -2.03 4.76
N PHE A 51 3.44 -1.98 5.24
CA PHE A 51 2.33 -1.37 4.53
C PHE A 51 2.53 0.14 4.34
N LEU A 52 2.87 0.89 5.38
CA LEU A 52 3.09 2.34 5.28
C LEU A 52 4.22 2.68 4.31
N SER A 53 5.34 1.95 4.38
CA SER A 53 6.45 2.06 3.42
C SER A 53 6.00 1.76 1.98
N TYR A 54 5.21 0.69 1.78
CA TYR A 54 4.63 0.36 0.48
C TYR A 54 3.71 1.47 -0.04
N PHE A 55 2.86 2.03 0.83
CA PHE A 55 1.88 3.04 0.48
C PHE A 55 2.54 4.35 0.03
N VAL A 56 3.53 4.84 0.80
CA VAL A 56 4.34 6.02 0.43
C VAL A 56 5.09 5.79 -0.89
N HIS A 57 5.66 4.59 -1.07
CA HIS A 57 6.33 4.24 -2.33
C HIS A 57 5.35 4.26 -3.52
N LYS A 58 4.15 3.70 -3.36
CA LYS A 58 3.12 3.67 -4.41
C LYS A 58 2.66 5.09 -4.75
N PHE A 59 2.40 5.93 -3.75
CA PHE A 59 2.05 7.34 -3.94
C PHE A 59 3.09 8.09 -4.79
N ARG A 60 4.37 8.01 -4.42
CA ARG A 60 5.47 8.65 -5.17
C ARG A 60 5.59 8.12 -6.59
N SER A 61 5.44 6.81 -6.77
CA SER A 61 5.44 6.19 -8.10
C SER A 61 4.29 6.71 -8.96
N THR A 62 3.10 6.91 -8.37
CA THR A 62 1.95 7.48 -9.07
C THR A 62 2.22 8.92 -9.52
N ILE A 63 2.70 9.78 -8.61
CA ILE A 63 3.06 11.17 -8.95
C ILE A 63 4.11 11.21 -10.07
N GLY A 64 5.21 10.47 -9.93
CA GLY A 64 6.29 10.45 -10.93
C GLY A 64 5.87 9.89 -12.29
N LYS A 65 4.94 8.93 -12.34
CA LYS A 65 4.40 8.38 -13.60
C LYS A 65 3.41 9.31 -14.29
N SER A 66 2.63 10.07 -13.51
CA SER A 66 1.65 11.01 -14.05
C SER A 66 2.28 12.15 -14.86
N LYS A 67 3.52 12.52 -14.53
CA LYS A 67 4.26 13.67 -15.08
C LYS A 67 3.48 14.99 -15.00
N GLN A 68 2.55 15.11 -14.05
CA GLN A 68 1.75 16.33 -13.83
C GLN A 68 2.44 17.31 -12.89
N ILE A 69 3.24 16.80 -11.95
CA ILE A 69 3.95 17.58 -10.94
C ILE A 69 5.44 17.41 -11.16
N HIS A 70 6.14 18.53 -11.33
CA HIS A 70 7.57 18.61 -11.58
C HIS A 70 8.32 19.09 -10.33
N ALA A 71 9.65 18.93 -10.37
CA ALA A 71 10.48 19.46 -9.29
C ALA A 71 10.46 20.99 -9.30
N GLY A 72 10.22 21.60 -8.14
CA GLY A 72 10.11 23.04 -7.95
C GLY A 72 8.69 23.60 -8.08
N ASP A 73 7.72 22.81 -8.54
CA ASP A 73 6.34 23.27 -8.68
C ASP A 73 5.75 23.66 -7.32
N ARG A 74 5.04 24.78 -7.26
CA ARG A 74 4.18 25.12 -6.12
C ARG A 74 2.83 24.45 -6.30
N VAL A 75 2.48 23.54 -5.40
CA VAL A 75 1.30 22.68 -5.52
C VAL A 75 0.33 23.00 -4.39
N LEU A 76 -0.87 23.48 -4.73
CA LEU A 76 -1.95 23.65 -3.77
C LEU A 76 -2.62 22.31 -3.47
N VAL A 77 -2.69 21.95 -2.20
CA VAL A 77 -3.29 20.72 -1.69
C VAL A 77 -4.51 21.09 -0.87
N ALA A 78 -5.70 20.85 -1.43
CA ALA A 78 -6.95 21.02 -0.71
C ALA A 78 -7.15 19.85 0.26
N THR A 79 -7.45 20.16 1.52
CA THR A 79 -7.80 19.20 2.56
C THR A 79 -9.20 19.46 3.09
N SER A 80 -9.96 18.39 3.29
CA SER A 80 -11.32 18.42 3.81
C SER A 80 -11.42 18.00 5.28
N GLY A 81 -10.32 17.57 5.91
CA GLY A 81 -10.31 17.00 7.26
C GLY A 81 -10.75 15.52 7.36
N GLY A 82 -11.29 14.94 6.27
CA GLY A 82 -11.67 13.53 6.22
C GLY A 82 -10.47 12.57 6.18
N ALA A 83 -10.73 11.27 6.38
CA ALA A 83 -9.68 10.24 6.43
C ALA A 83 -8.78 10.21 5.18
N SER A 84 -9.36 10.36 3.99
CA SER A 84 -8.61 10.33 2.72
C SER A 84 -7.69 11.54 2.54
N SER A 85 -8.15 12.75 2.88
CA SER A 85 -7.34 13.96 2.79
C SER A 85 -6.25 13.98 3.85
N THR A 86 -6.53 13.50 5.07
CA THR A 86 -5.52 13.31 6.11
C THR A 86 -4.47 12.26 5.72
N ALA A 87 -4.87 11.15 5.10
CA ALA A 87 -3.93 10.16 4.58
C ALA A 87 -3.04 10.76 3.46
N LEU A 88 -3.59 11.61 2.60
CA LEU A 88 -2.81 12.36 1.60
C LEU A 88 -1.76 13.26 2.25
N LEU A 89 -2.13 14.03 3.28
CA LEU A 89 -1.19 14.88 4.03
C LEU A 89 -0.04 14.05 4.63
N HIS A 90 -0.35 12.90 5.23
CA HIS A 90 0.65 11.98 5.75
C HIS A 90 1.61 11.51 4.65
N MET A 91 1.09 11.07 3.49
CA MET A 91 1.93 10.62 2.37
C MET A 91 2.83 11.73 1.80
N ILE A 92 2.33 12.97 1.73
CA ILE A 92 3.12 14.13 1.29
C ILE A 92 4.27 14.37 2.27
N ARG A 93 3.99 14.41 3.57
CA ARG A 93 4.99 14.58 4.62
C ARG A 93 6.10 13.53 4.53
N GLU A 94 5.71 12.25 4.48
CA GLU A 94 6.67 11.14 4.37
C GLU A 94 7.46 11.20 3.05
N GLY A 95 6.79 11.55 1.94
CA GLY A 95 7.44 11.65 0.64
C GLY A 95 8.47 12.79 0.53
N LEU A 96 8.31 13.86 1.30
CA LEU A 96 9.25 14.99 1.38
C LEU A 96 10.45 14.69 2.29
N ASN A 97 10.21 13.98 3.40
CA ASN A 97 11.23 13.64 4.41
C ASN A 97 12.18 12.50 4.00
N GLU A 98 11.94 11.84 2.87
CA GLU A 98 12.76 10.73 2.42
C GLU A 98 14.19 11.18 2.04
N ASN A 99 15.21 10.55 2.63
CA ASN A 99 16.63 10.81 2.36
C ASN A 99 17.14 10.13 1.06
N SER A 100 16.36 10.21 -0.01
CA SER A 100 16.60 9.52 -1.28
C SER A 100 16.55 10.49 -2.46
N HIS A 101 17.29 10.20 -3.53
CA HIS A 101 17.13 10.89 -4.82
C HIS A 101 15.68 10.88 -5.34
N LYS A 102 14.88 9.90 -4.91
CA LYS A 102 13.48 9.71 -5.28
C LYS A 102 12.51 10.55 -4.42
N LYS A 103 12.97 11.42 -3.51
CA LYS A 103 12.10 12.25 -2.67
C LYS A 103 11.19 13.14 -3.51
N LEU A 104 10.04 13.53 -2.97
CA LEU A 104 9.20 14.55 -3.59
C LEU A 104 9.96 15.88 -3.60
N ARG A 105 9.84 16.63 -4.71
CA ARG A 105 10.59 17.87 -4.94
C ARG A 105 9.70 19.05 -5.30
N PHE A 106 8.39 18.93 -5.10
CA PHE A 106 7.48 20.05 -5.22
C PHE A 106 7.32 20.75 -3.86
N ASP A 107 6.84 21.98 -3.89
CA ASP A 107 6.59 22.83 -2.73
C ASP A 107 5.06 22.85 -2.42
N PRO A 108 4.58 22.13 -1.40
CA PRO A 108 3.16 22.09 -1.08
C PRO A 108 2.69 23.35 -0.34
N ALA A 109 1.52 23.87 -0.74
CA ALA A 109 0.71 24.78 0.06
C ALA A 109 -0.60 24.08 0.43
N PHE A 110 -1.04 24.16 1.69
CA PHE A 110 -2.25 23.48 2.16
C PHE A 110 -3.41 24.46 2.30
N LEU A 111 -4.60 24.07 1.82
CA LEU A 111 -5.83 24.83 1.94
C LEU A 111 -6.92 23.99 2.62
N TYR A 112 -7.47 24.51 3.71
CA TYR A 112 -8.69 24.00 4.32
C TYR A 112 -9.78 25.07 4.16
N ILE A 113 -10.98 24.65 3.77
CA ILE A 113 -12.16 25.51 3.67
C ILE A 113 -13.12 25.05 4.76
N ASP A 114 -13.45 25.96 5.66
CA ASP A 114 -14.44 25.77 6.73
C ASP A 114 -15.87 25.93 6.18
#